data_AF-A0A8T2Q207-F1
#
_entry.id   AF-A0A8T2Q207-F1
#
_cell.length_a   1.000
_cell.length_b   1.000
_cell.length_c   1.000
_cell.angle_alpha   90.00
_cell.angle_beta   90.00
_cell.angle_gamma   90.00
#
_symmetry.space_group_name_H-M   'P 1'
#
loop_
_entity.id
_entity.type
_entity.pdbx_description
1 polymer ?
#
loop_
_entity_poly.entity_id
_entity_poly.type
_entity_poly.pdbx_seq_one_letter_code
_entity_poly.pdbx_strand_id
1 'polypeptide(L)'
;MLYYICPMHTLFTVMVYIALGIFNKYNEVGSVMAIKFLSCFAVVIAMWEVPGVFDAFWSPFGWLVGYKDPRKPNLPLLHEWHFRSGFDRVTVKSCVVVSCLSVGYLWYEHVYKLDKLNYNKVHPYTSWIPLTVYIGFRNCTQSLRQHSLTLFAWLGKITLETYIGQLHIWLRTGIPNGQPQLLLSLVPGYPMVTFLLTSAIYLLISYRLFELTGTLKNAFVPSRDNKKLLHMLLIGSILFFVLYLFSSLLIIIAQVS
;
A
#
# COMPACT_ATOMS: atom_id res chain seq x y z
N MET A 1 -32.54 7.77 15.78
CA MET A 1 -33.72 7.29 15.01
C MET A 1 -33.25 6.52 13.79
N LEU A 2 -33.71 5.27 13.60
CA LEU A 2 -33.39 4.37 12.46
C LEU A 2 -34.33 4.54 11.24
N TYR A 3 -35.17 5.59 11.21
CA TYR A 3 -36.31 5.74 10.30
C TYR A 3 -35.99 5.84 8.81
N TYR A 4 -34.72 6.00 8.45
CA TYR A 4 -34.29 6.23 7.07
C TYR A 4 -33.89 4.97 6.29
N ILE A 5 -33.79 3.82 6.96
CA ILE A 5 -33.37 2.56 6.34
C ILE A 5 -34.45 2.04 5.39
N CYS A 6 -35.70 1.96 5.85
CA CYS A 6 -36.84 1.51 5.04
C CYS A 6 -37.05 2.34 3.76
N PRO A 7 -37.15 3.69 3.81
CA PRO A 7 -37.34 4.49 2.59
C PRO A 7 -36.16 4.42 1.62
N MET A 8 -34.93 4.21 2.10
CA MET A 8 -33.78 3.99 1.22
C MET A 8 -33.85 2.66 0.46
N HIS A 9 -34.19 1.57 1.13
CA HIS A 9 -34.36 0.28 0.44
C HIS A 9 -35.49 0.34 -0.60
N THR A 10 -36.59 1.02 -0.27
CA THR A 10 -37.70 1.24 -1.20
C THR A 10 -37.27 2.05 -2.43
N LEU A 11 -36.47 3.10 -2.25
CA LEU A 11 -35.93 3.92 -3.35
C LEU A 11 -35.10 3.09 -4.33
N PHE A 12 -34.12 2.35 -3.83
CA PHE A 12 -33.26 1.53 -4.70
C PHE A 12 -34.03 0.39 -5.37
N THR A 13 -35.02 -0.17 -4.68
CA THR A 13 -35.91 -1.18 -5.25
C THR A 13 -36.71 -0.59 -6.42
N VAL A 14 -37.38 0.54 -6.21
CA VAL A 14 -38.15 1.22 -7.26
C VAL A 14 -37.26 1.58 -8.46
N MET A 15 -36.05 2.06 -8.23
CA MET A 15 -35.09 2.36 -9.30
C MET A 15 -34.77 1.13 -10.17
N VAL A 16 -34.56 -0.04 -9.54
CA VAL A 16 -34.32 -1.30 -10.25
C VAL A 16 -35.55 -1.73 -11.05
N TYR A 17 -36.76 -1.64 -10.47
CA TYR A 17 -38.00 -1.95 -11.20
C TYR A 17 -38.22 -1.03 -12.40
N ILE A 18 -37.92 0.27 -12.27
CA ILE A 18 -37.99 1.22 -13.37
C ILE A 18 -37.00 0.84 -14.49
N ALA A 19 -35.75 0.51 -14.13
CA ALA A 19 -34.72 0.10 -15.11
C ALA A 19 -35.10 -1.18 -15.86
N LEU A 20 -35.78 -2.12 -15.19
CA LEU A 20 -36.29 -3.36 -15.80
C LEU A 20 -37.55 -3.13 -16.65
N GLY A 21 -38.40 -2.18 -16.28
CA GLY A 21 -39.62 -1.84 -17.02
C GLY A 21 -39.33 -1.10 -18.33
N ILE A 22 -38.36 -0.20 -18.34
CA ILE A 22 -37.93 0.53 -19.55
C ILE A 22 -37.29 -0.44 -20.53
N PHE A 23 -37.76 -0.54 -21.77
CA PHE A 23 -37.26 -1.47 -22.79
C PHE A 23 -37.24 -2.95 -22.33
N ASN A 24 -38.32 -3.41 -21.69
CA ASN A 24 -38.42 -4.76 -21.14
C ASN A 24 -38.17 -5.88 -22.17
N LYS A 25 -38.56 -5.69 -23.44
CA LYS A 25 -38.37 -6.65 -24.55
C LYS A 25 -36.90 -6.99 -24.82
N TYR A 26 -35.96 -6.16 -24.38
CA TYR A 26 -34.53 -6.31 -24.62
C TYR A 26 -33.74 -6.69 -23.36
N ASN A 27 -34.42 -7.06 -22.27
CA ASN A 27 -33.76 -7.46 -21.03
C ASN A 27 -32.96 -8.76 -21.17
N GLU A 28 -33.23 -9.56 -22.20
CA GLU A 28 -32.48 -10.79 -22.49
C GLU A 28 -31.13 -10.52 -23.19
N VAL A 29 -30.92 -9.29 -23.70
CA VAL A 29 -29.68 -8.90 -24.38
C VAL A 29 -28.66 -8.35 -23.37
N GLY A 30 -27.55 -9.07 -23.16
CA GLY A 30 -26.55 -8.73 -22.14
C GLY A 30 -25.93 -7.34 -22.26
N SER A 31 -25.68 -6.85 -23.48
CA SER A 31 -25.14 -5.50 -23.71
C SER A 31 -26.13 -4.40 -23.30
N VAL A 32 -27.43 -4.60 -23.52
CA VAL A 32 -28.48 -3.66 -23.11
C VAL A 32 -28.61 -3.64 -21.59
N MET A 33 -28.50 -4.79 -20.93
CA MET A 33 -28.46 -4.87 -19.47
C MET A 33 -27.24 -4.18 -18.86
N ALA A 34 -26.05 -4.33 -19.45
CA ALA A 34 -24.85 -3.64 -18.99
C ALA A 34 -24.97 -2.11 -19.10
N ILE A 35 -25.54 -1.62 -20.21
CA ILE A 35 -25.81 -0.18 -20.40
C ILE A 35 -26.82 0.31 -19.35
N LYS A 36 -27.87 -0.45 -19.06
CA LYS A 36 -28.84 -0.12 -18.01
C LYS A 36 -28.18 -0.02 -16.63
N PHE A 37 -27.33 -0.99 -16.27
CA PHE A 37 -26.55 -0.93 -15.02
C PHE A 37 -25.69 0.34 -14.95
N LEU A 38 -24.90 0.62 -15.99
CA LEU A 38 -24.06 1.82 -16.04
C LEU A 38 -24.89 3.11 -15.99
N SER A 39 -26.06 3.14 -16.62
CA SER A 39 -26.98 4.28 -16.57
C SER A 39 -27.56 4.48 -15.17
N CYS A 40 -27.90 3.41 -14.44
CA CYS A 40 -28.33 3.50 -13.05
C CYS A 40 -27.20 4.05 -12.16
N PHE A 41 -25.95 3.62 -12.36
CA PHE A 41 -24.80 4.19 -11.66
C PHE A 41 -24.60 5.67 -11.98
N ALA A 42 -24.68 6.04 -13.26
CA ALA A 42 -24.57 7.43 -13.68
C ALA A 42 -25.69 8.30 -13.09
N VAL A 43 -26.92 7.79 -12.99
CA VAL A 43 -28.05 8.49 -12.36
C VAL A 43 -27.83 8.66 -10.87
N VAL A 44 -27.32 7.64 -10.16
CA VAL A 44 -27.03 7.78 -8.73
C VAL A 44 -25.89 8.78 -8.50
N ILE A 45 -24.83 8.74 -9.32
CA ILE A 45 -23.75 9.74 -9.27
C ILE A 45 -24.31 11.13 -9.57
N ALA A 46 -25.09 11.29 -10.64
CA ALA A 46 -25.68 12.58 -10.99
C ALA A 46 -26.62 13.11 -9.89
N MET A 47 -27.41 12.24 -9.26
CA MET A 47 -28.38 12.63 -8.25
C MET A 47 -27.75 13.00 -6.90
N TRP A 48 -26.64 12.38 -6.50
CA TRP A 48 -26.01 12.62 -5.19
C TRP A 48 -24.68 13.40 -5.24
N GLU A 49 -23.96 13.40 -6.37
CA GLU A 49 -22.66 14.09 -6.50
C GLU A 49 -22.77 15.46 -7.20
N VAL A 50 -23.81 15.69 -8.01
CA VAL A 50 -24.00 17.00 -8.67
C VAL A 50 -24.71 17.96 -7.72
N PRO A 51 -24.09 19.10 -7.35
CA PRO A 51 -24.64 20.01 -6.37
C PRO A 51 -25.97 20.60 -6.84
N GLY A 52 -26.96 20.60 -5.95
CA GLY A 52 -28.30 21.13 -6.20
C GLY A 52 -29.27 20.17 -6.91
N VAL A 53 -28.78 19.10 -7.55
CA VAL A 53 -29.66 18.11 -8.21
C VAL A 53 -30.46 17.31 -7.18
N PHE A 54 -29.81 16.88 -6.10
CA PHE A 54 -30.47 16.18 -5.00
C PHE A 54 -31.61 17.01 -4.41
N ASP A 55 -31.32 18.25 -4.04
CA ASP A 55 -32.31 19.13 -3.40
C ASP A 55 -33.43 19.52 -4.36
N ALA A 56 -33.14 19.75 -5.65
CA ALA A 56 -34.15 20.01 -6.65
C ALA A 56 -35.11 18.82 -6.81
N PHE A 57 -34.58 17.60 -6.86
CA PHE A 57 -35.38 16.38 -7.04
C PHE A 57 -36.18 15.99 -5.78
N TRP A 58 -35.59 16.13 -4.59
CA TRP A 58 -36.19 15.69 -3.33
C TRP A 58 -37.00 16.77 -2.60
N SER A 59 -36.84 18.06 -2.95
CA SER A 59 -37.61 19.17 -2.35
C SER A 59 -39.13 19.02 -2.41
N PRO A 60 -39.77 18.53 -3.49
CA PRO A 60 -41.22 18.33 -3.53
C PRO A 60 -41.68 17.24 -2.55
N PHE A 61 -40.80 16.31 -2.21
CA PHE A 61 -41.06 15.20 -1.30
C PHE A 61 -40.62 15.49 0.13
N GLY A 62 -40.25 16.75 0.45
CA GLY A 62 -39.79 17.15 1.78
C GLY A 62 -40.80 16.88 2.90
N TRP A 63 -42.10 16.83 2.59
CA TRP A 63 -43.14 16.46 3.56
C TRP A 63 -43.04 14.99 4.02
N LEU A 64 -42.47 14.11 3.21
CA LEU A 64 -42.39 12.67 3.46
C LEU A 64 -41.03 12.26 4.05
N VAL A 65 -39.93 12.79 3.49
CA VAL A 65 -38.56 12.40 3.85
C VAL A 65 -37.82 13.44 4.69
N GLY A 66 -38.41 14.62 4.87
CA GLY A 66 -37.83 15.72 5.62
C GLY A 66 -37.80 15.46 7.12
N TYR A 67 -36.69 15.78 7.76
CA TYR A 67 -36.54 15.69 9.22
C TYR A 67 -35.77 16.89 9.73
N LYS A 68 -36.36 17.55 10.73
CA LYS A 68 -35.73 18.66 11.44
C LYS A 68 -35.19 18.15 12.76
N ASP A 69 -33.87 17.97 12.84
CA ASP A 69 -33.20 17.57 14.08
C ASP A 69 -33.36 18.67 15.16
N PRO A 70 -34.00 18.37 16.32
CA PRO A 70 -34.13 19.34 17.41
C PRO A 70 -32.78 19.83 17.95
N ARG A 71 -31.71 19.05 17.75
CA ARG A 71 -30.34 19.39 18.21
C ARG A 71 -29.61 20.29 17.23
N LYS A 72 -30.07 20.38 15.98
CA LYS A 72 -29.48 21.19 14.90
C LYS A 72 -30.56 21.88 14.07
N PRO A 73 -31.29 22.85 14.66
CA PRO A 73 -32.47 23.44 14.04
C PRO A 73 -32.18 24.31 12.81
N ASN A 74 -30.91 24.69 12.61
CA ASN A 74 -30.45 25.56 11.51
C ASN A 74 -30.12 24.80 10.22
N LEU A 75 -30.17 23.46 10.22
CA LEU A 75 -29.89 22.66 9.02
C LEU A 75 -31.13 22.56 8.11
N PRO A 76 -30.93 22.43 6.78
CA PRO A 76 -32.03 22.26 5.86
C PRO A 76 -32.78 20.95 6.12
N LEU A 77 -34.09 20.95 5.85
CA LEU A 77 -35.01 19.85 6.19
C LEU A 77 -34.61 18.49 5.57
N LEU A 78 -33.95 18.51 4.41
CA LEU A 78 -33.50 17.31 3.69
C LEU A 78 -32.08 16.87 4.07
N HIS A 79 -31.41 17.58 4.98
CA HIS A 79 -30.01 17.32 5.31
C HIS A 79 -29.77 15.89 5.78
N GLU A 80 -30.59 15.37 6.69
CA GLU A 80 -30.43 13.99 7.17
C GLU A 80 -30.75 12.95 6.10
N TRP A 81 -31.73 13.23 5.25
CA TRP A 81 -32.07 12.37 4.13
C TRP A 81 -30.91 12.29 3.15
N HIS A 82 -30.35 13.44 2.74
CA HIS A 82 -29.17 13.52 1.88
C HIS A 82 -27.97 12.81 2.51
N PHE A 83 -27.68 13.08 3.78
CA PHE A 83 -26.54 12.50 4.50
C PHE A 83 -26.62 10.99 4.61
N ARG A 84 -27.81 10.44 4.87
CA ARG A 84 -27.98 8.99 5.02
C ARG A 84 -28.15 8.25 3.70
N SER A 85 -28.67 8.93 2.67
CA SER A 85 -28.80 8.39 1.31
C SER A 85 -27.55 8.53 0.45
N GLY A 86 -26.64 9.45 0.81
CA GLY A 86 -25.29 9.55 0.26
C GLY A 86 -24.45 8.31 0.56
N PHE A 87 -23.60 7.93 -0.40
CA PHE A 87 -23.14 6.56 -0.64
C PHE A 87 -22.54 5.75 0.52
N ASP A 88 -22.94 4.48 0.49
CA ASP A 88 -22.58 3.32 1.27
C ASP A 88 -21.07 2.97 1.26
N ARG A 89 -20.63 2.34 2.35
CA ARG A 89 -19.26 1.88 2.60
C ARG A 89 -18.72 0.99 1.47
N VAL A 90 -19.57 0.29 0.74
CA VAL A 90 -19.17 -0.59 -0.39
C VAL A 90 -18.84 0.22 -1.65
N THR A 91 -19.64 1.24 -2.00
CA THR A 91 -19.34 2.10 -3.15
C THR A 91 -18.07 2.89 -2.93
N VAL A 92 -17.89 3.45 -1.73
CA VAL A 92 -16.64 4.13 -1.36
C VAL A 92 -15.44 3.17 -1.50
N LYS A 93 -15.57 1.92 -1.05
CA LYS A 93 -14.51 0.92 -1.20
C LYS A 93 -14.24 0.57 -2.66
N SER A 94 -15.27 0.40 -3.49
CA SER A 94 -15.12 0.11 -4.92
C SER A 94 -14.46 1.26 -5.66
N CYS A 95 -14.84 2.51 -5.37
CA CYS A 95 -14.19 3.71 -5.92
C CYS A 95 -12.72 3.80 -5.51
N VAL A 96 -12.40 3.50 -4.24
CA VAL A 96 -11.02 3.44 -3.75
C VAL A 96 -10.22 2.36 -4.50
N VAL A 97 -10.78 1.16 -4.69
CA VAL A 97 -10.11 0.08 -5.43
C VAL A 97 -9.83 0.49 -6.88
N VAL A 98 -10.83 1.00 -7.59
CA VAL A 98 -10.68 1.44 -9.00
C VAL A 98 -9.66 2.57 -9.13
N SER A 99 -9.65 3.51 -8.18
CA SER A 99 -8.67 4.60 -8.15
C SER A 99 -7.25 4.08 -7.90
N CYS A 100 -7.07 3.19 -6.90
CA CYS A 100 -5.78 2.57 -6.61
C CYS A 100 -5.24 1.77 -7.82
N LEU A 101 -6.11 1.01 -8.50
CA LEU A 101 -5.72 0.26 -9.70
C LEU A 101 -5.34 1.18 -10.86
N SER A 102 -6.10 2.25 -11.09
CA SER A 102 -5.79 3.25 -12.12
C SER A 102 -4.44 3.94 -11.86
N VAL A 103 -4.20 4.40 -10.63
CA VAL A 103 -2.94 5.03 -10.23
C VAL A 103 -1.77 4.05 -10.35
N GLY A 104 -1.96 2.81 -9.90
CA GLY A 104 -0.95 1.76 -10.03
C GLY A 104 -0.61 1.44 -11.48
N TYR A 105 -1.63 1.36 -12.35
CA TYR A 105 -1.46 1.13 -13.79
C TYR A 105 -0.70 2.28 -14.46
N LEU A 106 -1.07 3.53 -14.17
CA LEU A 106 -0.38 4.70 -14.72
C LEU A 106 1.08 4.76 -14.26
N TRP A 107 1.35 4.47 -12.99
CA TRP A 107 2.72 4.39 -12.47
C TRP A 107 3.53 3.28 -13.14
N TYR A 108 2.93 2.10 -13.33
CA TYR A 108 3.56 1.00 -14.04
C TYR A 108 3.95 1.40 -15.47
N GLU A 109 3.01 1.98 -16.21
CA GLU A 109 3.21 2.32 -17.61
C GLU A 109 4.24 3.45 -17.80
N HIS A 110 4.22 4.48 -16.96
CA HIS A 110 5.02 5.70 -17.15
C HIS A 110 6.32 5.73 -16.34
N VAL A 111 6.40 5.00 -15.23
CA VAL A 111 7.57 5.02 -14.32
C VAL A 111 8.29 3.69 -14.33
N TYR A 112 7.58 2.58 -14.07
CA TYR A 112 8.24 1.28 -13.89
C TYR A 112 8.92 0.75 -15.16
N LYS A 113 8.32 1.00 -16.33
CA LYS A 113 8.88 0.59 -17.63
C LYS A 113 10.08 1.44 -18.11
N LEU A 114 10.47 2.48 -17.39
CA LEU A 114 11.62 3.31 -17.77
C LEU A 114 12.93 2.53 -17.73
N ASP A 115 13.88 2.92 -18.59
CA ASP A 115 15.24 2.40 -18.52
C ASP A 115 15.87 2.64 -17.15
N LYS A 116 16.71 1.70 -16.70
CA LYS A 116 17.34 1.69 -15.36
C LYS A 116 17.87 3.06 -14.92
N LEU A 117 18.55 3.79 -15.80
CA LEU A 117 19.14 5.09 -15.49
C LEU A 117 18.08 6.17 -15.22
N ASN A 118 17.04 6.21 -16.04
CA ASN A 118 15.94 7.18 -15.90
C ASN A 118 15.05 6.81 -14.72
N TYR A 119 14.75 5.52 -14.56
CA TYR A 119 14.05 4.97 -13.39
C TYR A 119 14.75 5.36 -12.08
N ASN A 120 16.06 5.18 -11.99
CA ASN A 120 16.82 5.48 -10.76
C ASN A 120 16.75 6.96 -10.34
N LYS A 121 16.56 7.89 -11.28
CA LYS A 121 16.40 9.33 -10.97
C LYS A 121 15.05 9.64 -10.34
N VAL A 122 13.99 8.96 -10.78
CA VAL A 122 12.61 9.26 -10.38
C VAL A 122 12.06 8.32 -9.31
N HIS A 123 12.62 7.12 -9.17
CA HIS A 123 12.19 6.10 -8.21
C HIS A 123 12.17 6.60 -6.76
N PRO A 124 13.18 7.33 -6.25
CA PRO A 124 13.15 7.84 -4.88
C PRO A 124 11.91 8.69 -4.58
N TYR A 125 11.43 9.45 -5.57
CA TYR A 125 10.30 10.36 -5.42
C TYR A 125 8.94 9.69 -5.67
N THR A 126 8.91 8.59 -6.42
CA THR A 126 7.67 7.94 -6.87
C THR A 126 7.43 6.57 -6.23
N SER A 127 8.40 6.04 -5.48
CA SER A 127 8.32 4.71 -4.82
C SER A 127 7.16 4.57 -3.83
N TRP A 128 6.70 5.65 -3.20
CA TRP A 128 5.57 5.63 -2.28
C TRP A 128 4.23 5.32 -2.97
N ILE A 129 4.13 5.48 -4.30
CA ILE A 129 2.91 5.24 -5.08
C ILE A 129 2.51 3.74 -5.06
N PRO A 130 3.36 2.78 -5.50
CA PRO A 130 3.01 1.36 -5.40
C PRO A 130 2.77 0.89 -3.96
N LEU A 131 3.49 1.47 -2.97
CA LEU A 131 3.28 1.20 -1.55
C LEU A 131 1.88 1.61 -1.08
N THR A 132 1.44 2.82 -1.43
CA THR A 132 0.10 3.33 -1.07
C THR A 132 -1.02 2.57 -1.79
N VAL A 133 -0.82 2.19 -3.05
CA VAL A 133 -1.74 1.32 -3.81
C VAL A 133 -1.89 -0.03 -3.11
N TYR A 134 -0.79 -0.68 -2.72
CA TYR A 134 -0.81 -1.94 -1.98
C TYR A 134 -1.53 -1.81 -0.63
N ILE A 135 -1.21 -0.77 0.15
CA ILE A 135 -1.86 -0.51 1.45
C ILE A 135 -3.36 -0.27 1.26
N GLY A 136 -3.75 0.52 0.25
CA GLY A 136 -5.14 0.78 -0.09
C GLY A 136 -5.88 -0.53 -0.35
N PHE A 137 -5.37 -1.34 -1.28
CA PHE A 137 -5.96 -2.63 -1.66
C PHE A 137 -6.06 -3.61 -0.47
N ARG A 138 -4.99 -3.72 0.32
CA ARG A 138 -4.96 -4.61 1.51
C ARG A 138 -5.99 -4.21 2.57
N ASN A 139 -6.39 -2.94 2.64
CA ASN A 139 -7.37 -2.45 3.60
C ASN A 139 -8.81 -2.38 3.09
N CYS A 140 -9.06 -2.70 1.80
CA CYS A 140 -10.39 -2.66 1.20
C CYS A 140 -11.36 -3.66 1.87
N THR A 141 -10.90 -4.87 2.21
CA THR A 141 -11.71 -5.89 2.88
C THR A 141 -11.06 -6.40 4.16
N GLN A 142 -11.89 -6.86 5.10
CA GLN A 142 -11.40 -7.44 6.34
C GLN A 142 -10.64 -8.76 6.10
N SER A 143 -11.06 -9.55 5.11
CA SER A 143 -10.37 -10.81 4.75
C SER A 143 -8.93 -10.55 4.28
N LEU A 144 -8.72 -9.61 3.36
CA LEU A 144 -7.38 -9.23 2.89
C LEU A 144 -6.50 -8.64 4.00
N ARG A 145 -7.12 -7.96 4.97
CA ARG A 145 -6.39 -7.43 6.13
C ARG A 145 -5.94 -8.53 7.09
N GLN A 146 -6.73 -9.59 7.27
CA GLN A 146 -6.51 -10.59 8.30
C GLN A 146 -5.59 -11.74 7.87
N HIS A 147 -5.52 -12.05 6.57
CA HIS A 147 -4.67 -13.12 6.07
C HIS A 147 -3.29 -12.58 5.68
N SER A 148 -2.23 -13.23 6.16
CA SER A 148 -0.87 -12.99 5.73
C SER A 148 -0.06 -14.29 5.79
N LEU A 149 0.92 -14.40 4.91
CA LEU A 149 1.85 -15.51 4.93
C LEU A 149 2.94 -15.24 5.97
N THR A 150 3.00 -16.08 7.00
CA THR A 150 3.99 -15.98 8.09
C THR A 150 5.42 -16.05 7.56
N LEU A 151 5.67 -16.85 6.53
CA LEU A 151 6.97 -16.93 5.85
C LEU A 151 7.41 -15.57 5.30
N PHE A 152 6.54 -14.87 4.56
CA PHE A 152 6.89 -13.55 4.01
C PHE A 152 6.98 -12.48 5.09
N ALA A 153 6.20 -12.59 6.18
CA ALA A 153 6.37 -11.72 7.34
C ALA A 153 7.73 -11.94 8.02
N TRP A 154 8.20 -13.19 8.13
CA TRP A 154 9.51 -13.52 8.67
C TRP A 154 10.64 -13.04 7.76
N LEU A 155 10.57 -13.31 6.46
CA LEU A 155 11.52 -12.79 5.47
C LEU A 155 11.56 -11.25 5.51
N GLY A 156 10.38 -10.62 5.62
CA GLY A 156 10.20 -9.18 5.82
C GLY A 156 11.05 -8.60 6.96
N LYS A 157 11.14 -9.30 8.10
CA LYS A 157 11.93 -8.86 9.26
C LYS A 157 13.43 -8.83 9.01
N ILE A 158 13.93 -9.73 8.16
CA ILE A 158 15.36 -9.83 7.81
C ILE A 158 15.70 -9.13 6.48
N THR A 159 14.75 -8.42 5.87
CA THR A 159 14.92 -7.76 4.54
C THR A 159 16.08 -6.77 4.50
N LEU A 160 16.30 -6.03 5.58
CA LEU A 160 17.38 -5.04 5.63
C LEU A 160 18.76 -5.73 5.58
N GLU A 161 18.93 -6.78 6.39
CA GLU A 161 20.19 -7.52 6.49
C GLU A 161 20.46 -8.36 5.25
N THR A 162 19.42 -8.91 4.64
CA THR A 162 19.53 -9.52 3.31
C THR A 162 19.95 -8.43 2.29
N TYR A 163 19.20 -7.33 2.18
CA TYR A 163 19.51 -6.27 1.21
C TYR A 163 20.95 -5.72 1.28
N ILE A 164 21.51 -5.55 2.48
CA ILE A 164 22.91 -5.10 2.64
C ILE A 164 23.88 -6.27 2.45
N GLY A 165 23.53 -7.45 2.98
CA GLY A 165 24.34 -8.66 2.90
C GLY A 165 24.60 -9.12 1.47
N GLN A 166 23.64 -8.94 0.55
CA GLN A 166 23.82 -9.35 -0.86
C GLN A 166 25.06 -8.68 -1.49
N LEU A 167 25.30 -7.41 -1.15
CA LEU A 167 26.40 -6.60 -1.70
C LEU A 167 27.76 -7.05 -1.14
N HIS A 168 27.80 -7.59 0.08
CA HIS A 168 29.03 -7.93 0.77
C HIS A 168 29.36 -9.43 0.70
N ILE A 169 28.36 -10.29 0.54
CA ILE A 169 28.51 -11.76 0.58
C ILE A 169 28.50 -12.37 -0.82
N TRP A 170 27.64 -11.87 -1.73
CA TRP A 170 27.38 -12.53 -3.02
C TRP A 170 27.91 -11.81 -4.24
N LEU A 171 28.12 -10.51 -4.10
CA LEU A 171 28.37 -9.61 -5.19
C LEU A 171 29.80 -9.10 -5.07
N ARG A 172 30.59 -9.27 -6.13
CA ARG A 172 31.96 -8.75 -6.20
C ARG A 172 32.06 -7.67 -7.28
N THR A 173 32.85 -6.65 -6.96
CA THR A 173 33.28 -5.61 -7.89
C THR A 173 34.74 -5.85 -8.28
N GLY A 174 35.09 -5.55 -9.53
CA GLY A 174 36.48 -5.53 -9.97
C GLY A 174 37.21 -4.20 -9.69
N ILE A 175 36.46 -3.16 -9.30
CA ILE A 175 36.93 -1.79 -9.12
C ILE A 175 36.53 -1.30 -7.72
N PRO A 176 37.38 -0.53 -7.01
CA PRO A 176 37.00 0.11 -5.75
C PRO A 176 35.72 0.93 -5.91
N ASN A 177 34.74 0.72 -5.03
CA ASN A 177 33.42 1.39 -5.05
C ASN A 177 32.62 1.23 -6.35
N GLY A 178 32.95 0.24 -7.18
CA GLY A 178 32.20 -0.04 -8.41
C GLY A 178 30.83 -0.68 -8.15
N GLN A 179 29.98 -0.74 -9.18
CA GLN A 179 28.77 -1.55 -9.12
C GLN A 179 29.13 -3.03 -9.23
N PRO A 180 28.61 -3.93 -8.39
CA PRO A 180 28.98 -5.33 -8.46
C PRO A 180 28.46 -5.99 -9.73
N GLN A 181 29.31 -6.81 -10.35
CA GLN A 181 29.06 -7.43 -11.65
C GLN A 181 29.18 -8.96 -11.61
N LEU A 182 29.91 -9.50 -10.62
CA LEU A 182 30.16 -10.93 -10.50
C LEU A 182 29.32 -11.53 -9.39
N LEU A 183 28.69 -12.68 -9.69
CA LEU A 183 27.91 -13.46 -8.75
C LEU A 183 28.76 -14.60 -8.17
N LEU A 184 28.60 -14.88 -6.87
CA LEU A 184 29.23 -16.03 -6.24
C LEU A 184 28.71 -17.34 -6.85
N SER A 185 29.62 -18.17 -7.40
CA SER A 185 29.31 -19.49 -7.93
C SER A 185 30.00 -20.58 -7.11
N LEU A 186 29.23 -21.34 -6.32
CA LEU A 186 29.75 -22.41 -5.46
C LEU A 186 29.92 -23.75 -6.21
N VAL A 187 29.00 -24.08 -7.12
CA VAL A 187 29.04 -25.34 -7.90
C VAL A 187 29.19 -24.99 -9.39
N PRO A 188 30.40 -25.14 -9.98
CA PRO A 188 30.63 -24.91 -11.39
C PRO A 188 29.72 -25.80 -12.26
N GLY A 189 29.15 -25.24 -13.33
CA GLY A 189 28.33 -25.99 -14.31
C GLY A 189 26.87 -26.21 -13.94
N TYR A 190 26.44 -25.95 -12.69
CA TYR A 190 25.06 -26.13 -12.24
C TYR A 190 24.47 -24.84 -11.64
N PRO A 191 23.90 -23.95 -12.48
CA PRO A 191 23.45 -22.63 -12.02
C PRO A 191 22.29 -22.68 -11.03
N MET A 192 21.32 -23.59 -11.20
CA MET A 192 20.16 -23.69 -10.30
C MET A 192 20.52 -24.25 -8.93
N VAL A 193 21.45 -25.22 -8.87
CA VAL A 193 21.95 -25.78 -7.62
C VAL A 193 22.76 -24.73 -6.87
N THR A 194 23.62 -24.01 -7.59
CA THR A 194 24.33 -22.85 -7.04
C THR A 194 23.36 -21.83 -6.49
N PHE A 195 22.32 -21.42 -7.23
CA PHE A 195 21.32 -20.46 -6.77
C PHE A 195 20.60 -20.91 -5.49
N LEU A 196 20.16 -22.18 -5.42
CA LEU A 196 19.49 -22.71 -4.25
C LEU A 196 20.42 -22.75 -3.03
N LEU A 197 21.63 -23.29 -3.22
CA LEU A 197 22.62 -23.45 -2.15
C LEU A 197 23.09 -22.09 -1.62
N THR A 198 23.44 -21.17 -2.51
CA THR A 198 23.83 -19.81 -2.12
C THR A 198 22.68 -19.16 -1.37
N SER A 199 21.45 -19.21 -1.88
CA SER A 199 20.26 -18.61 -1.25
C SER A 199 20.01 -19.14 0.15
N ALA A 200 20.17 -20.45 0.37
CA ALA A 200 20.02 -21.07 1.68
C ALA A 200 21.10 -20.58 2.68
N ILE A 201 22.37 -20.59 2.26
CA ILE A 201 23.49 -20.12 3.10
C ILE A 201 23.31 -18.65 3.47
N TYR A 202 22.92 -17.84 2.50
CA TYR A 202 22.71 -16.42 2.68
C TYR A 202 21.54 -16.11 3.62
N LEU A 203 20.39 -16.76 3.48
CA LEU A 203 19.28 -16.57 4.40
C LEU A 203 19.68 -16.91 5.85
N LEU A 204 20.47 -17.97 6.04
CA LEU A 204 21.03 -18.34 7.34
C LEU A 204 21.95 -17.25 7.90
N ILE A 205 22.89 -16.75 7.10
CA ILE A 205 23.81 -15.69 7.52
C ILE A 205 23.05 -14.40 7.83
N SER A 206 22.11 -13.98 6.99
CA SER A 206 21.30 -12.77 7.21
C SER A 206 20.41 -12.90 8.45
N TYR A 207 19.85 -14.09 8.72
CA TYR A 207 19.12 -14.34 9.97
C TYR A 207 20.04 -14.21 11.19
N ARG A 208 21.27 -14.76 11.12
CA ARG A 208 22.24 -14.62 12.21
C ARG A 208 22.66 -13.16 12.42
N LEU A 209 22.90 -12.42 11.35
CA LEU A 209 23.20 -10.99 11.41
C LEU A 209 22.05 -10.22 12.05
N PHE A 210 20.80 -10.51 11.67
CA PHE A 210 19.62 -9.89 12.27
C PHE A 210 19.55 -10.07 13.80
N GLU A 211 19.85 -11.27 14.32
CA GLU A 211 19.90 -11.51 15.77
C GLU A 211 21.02 -10.71 16.45
N LEU A 212 22.21 -10.65 15.82
CA LEU A 212 23.35 -9.91 16.33
C LEU A 212 23.09 -8.39 16.32
N THR A 213 22.57 -7.84 15.22
CA THR A 213 22.15 -6.43 15.12
C THR A 213 21.09 -6.10 16.17
N GLY A 214 20.13 -7.01 16.39
CA GLY A 214 19.11 -6.87 17.44
C GLY A 214 19.71 -6.79 18.84
N THR A 215 20.68 -7.66 19.13
CA THR A 215 21.41 -7.68 20.41
C THR A 215 22.23 -6.41 20.59
N LEU A 216 22.95 -6.00 19.56
CA LEU A 216 23.79 -4.81 19.55
C LEU A 216 22.97 -3.53 19.75
N LYS A 217 21.82 -3.42 19.06
CA LYS A 217 20.87 -2.32 19.22
C LYS A 217 20.38 -2.21 20.67
N ASN A 218 20.01 -3.34 21.28
CA ASN A 218 19.53 -3.36 22.66
C ASN A 218 20.64 -3.01 23.67
N ALA A 219 21.91 -3.31 23.35
CA ALA A 219 23.06 -2.92 24.16
C ALA A 219 23.33 -1.41 24.08
N PHE A 220 23.28 -0.81 22.89
CA PHE A 220 23.55 0.62 22.70
C PHE A 220 22.37 1.53 23.05
N VAL A 221 21.14 1.08 22.88
CA VAL A 221 19.91 1.84 23.12
C VAL A 221 19.06 1.12 24.17
N PRO A 222 19.39 1.26 25.46
CA PRO A 222 18.62 0.63 26.53
C PRO A 222 17.22 1.26 26.64
N SER A 223 16.18 0.43 26.57
CA SER A 223 14.78 0.88 26.48
C SER A 223 14.18 1.46 27.76
N ARG A 224 14.82 1.26 28.92
CA ARG A 224 14.29 1.67 30.23
C ARG A 224 15.12 2.73 30.95
N ASP A 225 16.35 3.01 30.51
CA ASP A 225 17.33 3.74 31.31
C ASP A 225 17.96 4.90 30.51
N ASN A 226 17.17 5.97 30.32
CA ASN A 226 17.56 7.15 29.54
C ASN A 226 18.85 7.81 30.04
N LYS A 227 19.19 7.65 31.33
CA LYS A 227 20.42 8.19 31.93
C LYS A 227 21.69 7.51 31.39
N LYS A 228 21.60 6.24 31.00
CA LYS A 228 22.74 5.47 30.44
C LYS A 228 22.85 5.59 28.93
N LEU A 229 21.80 6.09 28.26
CA LEU A 229 21.76 6.22 26.80
C LEU A 229 22.94 7.05 26.28
N LEU A 230 23.21 8.21 26.88
CA LEU A 230 24.32 9.09 26.47
C LEU A 230 25.68 8.38 26.59
N HIS A 231 25.90 7.65 27.68
CA HIS A 231 27.15 6.92 27.93
C HIS A 231 27.34 5.79 26.91
N MET A 232 26.28 5.03 26.60
CA MET A 232 26.34 3.96 25.61
C MET A 232 26.55 4.50 24.20
N LEU A 233 25.94 5.64 23.86
CA LEU A 233 26.18 6.35 22.60
C LEU A 233 27.65 6.80 22.48
N LEU A 234 28.22 7.35 23.55
CA LEU A 234 29.63 7.76 23.58
C LEU A 234 30.57 6.57 23.39
N ILE A 235 30.34 5.47 24.11
CA ILE A 235 31.12 4.23 23.97
C ILE A 235 31.01 3.69 22.54
N GLY A 236 29.80 3.68 21.96
CA GLY A 236 29.57 3.25 20.58
C GLY A 236 30.29 4.12 19.55
N SER A 237 30.27 5.43 19.74
CA SER A 237 30.99 6.37 18.88
C SER A 237 32.50 6.17 18.94
N ILE A 238 33.06 5.95 20.13
CA ILE A 238 34.48 5.65 20.33
C ILE A 238 34.85 4.33 19.62
N LEU A 239 34.06 3.28 19.85
CA LEU A 239 34.29 1.98 19.20
C LEU A 239 34.24 2.10 17.67
N PHE A 240 33.26 2.82 17.14
CA PHE A 240 33.13 3.09 15.71
C PHE A 240 34.35 3.82 15.16
N PHE A 241 34.82 4.86 15.85
CA PHE A 241 36.01 5.61 15.45
C PHE A 241 37.28 4.74 15.44
N VAL A 242 37.47 3.89 16.45
CA VAL A 242 38.60 2.95 16.52
C VAL A 242 38.54 1.94 15.35
N LEU A 243 37.36 1.37 15.08
CA LEU A 243 37.17 0.45 13.96
C LEU A 243 37.40 1.14 12.60
N TYR A 244 36.99 2.40 12.46
CA TYR A 244 37.22 3.19 11.26
C TYR A 244 38.71 3.44 11.02
N LEU A 245 39.47 3.81 12.07
CA LEU A 245 40.92 3.98 11.98
C LEU A 245 41.61 2.67 11.61
N PHE A 246 41.20 1.56 12.22
CA PHE A 246 41.74 0.24 11.92
C PHE A 246 41.46 -0.18 10.47
N SER A 247 40.23 0.03 9.98
CA SER A 247 39.87 -0.22 8.59
C SER A 247 40.71 0.63 7.62
N SER A 248 40.88 1.91 7.93
CA SER A 248 41.71 2.83 7.13
C SER A 248 43.17 2.37 7.07
N LEU A 249 43.71 1.89 8.20
CA LEU A 249 45.05 1.33 8.27
C LEU A 249 45.18 0.07 7.40
N LEU A 250 44.21 -0.85 7.47
CA LEU A 250 44.21 -2.05 6.62
C LEU A 250 44.18 -1.71 5.13
N ILE A 251 43.40 -0.71 4.73
CA ILE A 251 43.36 -0.25 3.33
C ILE A 251 44.72 0.31 2.91
N ILE A 252 45.35 1.14 3.74
CA ILE A 252 46.68 1.69 3.45
C ILE A 252 47.71 0.57 3.29
N ILE A 253 47.71 -0.42 4.20
CA ILE A 253 48.64 -1.57 4.11
C ILE A 253 48.40 -2.35 2.82
N ALA A 254 47.14 -2.64 2.47
CA ALA A 254 46.79 -3.38 1.27
C ALA A 254 47.10 -2.64 -0.05
N GLN A 255 47.25 -1.31 -0.02
CA GLN A 255 47.69 -0.53 -1.19
C GLN A 255 49.21 -0.48 -1.35
N VAL A 256 49.97 -0.74 -0.27
CA VAL A 256 51.43 -0.72 -0.26
C VAL A 256 52.01 -2.12 -0.56
N SER A 257 51.26 -3.20 -0.33
CA SER A 257 51.58 -4.59 -0.65
C SER A 257 51.20 -4.98 -2.09
#